data_AF-A0A151IHL6-F1
#
_entry.id   AF-A0A151IHL6-F1
#
_cell.length_a   1.000
_cell.length_b   1.000
_cell.length_c   1.000
_cell.angle_alpha   90.00
_cell.angle_beta   90.00
_cell.angle_gamma   90.00
#
_symmetry.space_group_name_H-M   'P 1'
#
loop_
_entity.id
_entity.type
_entity.pdbx_description
1 polymer ?
#
loop_
_entity_poly.entity_id
_entity_poly.type
_entity_poly.pdbx_seq_one_letter_code
_entity_poly.pdbx_strand_id
1 'polypeptide(L)'
;MEMKLASKNPPETKFCHTKDITLLSHTPKKNKIVLVASTYLHTREITDGKPNIILHYNATKGGTDTFGQLCHAYSVARRTNKWPMRIFFGMLDQAAVNSRIMWRLKVTDAQESTTAIIVLKKLVAHLTHLILHQRLTGQFLRKKLQIGIKNILQSDHNPEMDDLETISFDPARRCVLCDRKKCSGRYLSFYSNHPKCIKRGIVYGLVDRAILLSHPSFFYKNIYLCIEMLIVNSYPLDYIFNIINRRIKCLIERCKVNFDNSEFSLNKNRNCRDCDSTYVGQTKRQLQTRIKEHRNNIRMDSSKHSVISQHIIDYGHSFDWENVDIMDVEHNYKKRLISEMLHIKEQSKGLNYMRDTELLSESYISILMRFRHGNIRTFKILLLTNYNLIFSCIKLMFPISL
;
A
#
# COMPACT_ATOMS: atom_id res chain seq x y z
N MET A 1 -31.34 5.16 59.25
CA MET A 1 -30.52 3.94 59.17
C MET A 1 -31.38 2.69 58.92
N GLU A 2 -32.59 2.63 59.47
CA GLU A 2 -33.47 1.45 59.45
C GLU A 2 -33.92 0.94 58.07
N MET A 3 -34.18 1.85 57.12
CA MET A 3 -34.59 1.46 55.76
C MET A 3 -33.50 0.74 54.97
N LYS A 4 -32.23 0.76 55.42
CA LYS A 4 -31.11 0.04 54.77
C LYS A 4 -30.80 -1.30 55.42
N LEU A 5 -31.51 -1.66 56.51
CA LEU A 5 -31.28 -2.90 57.24
C LEU A 5 -32.14 -4.02 56.67
N ALA A 6 -31.50 -5.06 56.15
CA ALA A 6 -32.19 -6.27 55.72
C ALA A 6 -32.75 -7.02 56.92
N SER A 7 -33.97 -7.52 56.80
CA SER A 7 -34.57 -8.36 57.85
C SER A 7 -33.86 -9.70 58.00
N LYS A 8 -33.83 -10.20 59.24
CA LYS A 8 -33.44 -11.58 59.54
C LYS A 8 -34.55 -12.59 59.21
N ASN A 9 -35.81 -12.12 59.11
CA ASN A 9 -37.02 -12.93 58.91
C ASN A 9 -37.78 -12.47 57.63
N PRO A 10 -37.40 -12.93 56.42
CA PRO A 10 -38.10 -12.61 55.18
C PRO A 10 -39.44 -13.37 55.04
N PRO A 11 -40.43 -12.86 54.28
CA PRO A 11 -40.44 -11.58 53.58
C PRO A 11 -40.85 -10.41 54.51
N GLU A 12 -40.08 -9.32 54.50
CA GLU A 12 -40.43 -8.10 55.25
C GLU A 12 -40.41 -6.89 54.32
N THR A 13 -41.42 -6.01 54.45
CA THR A 13 -41.52 -4.78 53.67
C THR A 13 -41.71 -3.58 54.58
N LYS A 14 -40.92 -2.53 54.37
CA LYS A 14 -41.02 -1.24 55.05
C LYS A 14 -41.26 -0.14 54.02
N PHE A 15 -42.09 0.82 54.38
CA PHE A 15 -42.38 1.99 53.56
C PHE A 15 -42.03 3.26 54.32
N CYS A 16 -41.41 4.20 53.63
CA CYS A 16 -41.15 5.55 54.12
C CYS A 16 -41.72 6.53 53.09
N HIS A 17 -42.63 7.40 53.50
CA HIS A 17 -43.29 8.34 52.59
C HIS A 17 -42.89 9.77 52.92
N THR A 18 -42.70 10.54 51.87
CA THR A 18 -42.67 12.02 51.89
C THR A 18 -43.87 12.52 51.07
N LYS A 19 -44.04 13.84 50.93
CA LYS A 19 -45.13 14.41 50.11
C LYS A 19 -45.09 13.93 48.65
N ASP A 20 -43.88 13.80 48.09
CA ASP A 20 -43.70 13.57 46.64
C ASP A 20 -43.03 12.23 46.31
N ILE A 21 -42.45 11.54 47.30
CA ILE A 21 -41.66 10.32 47.08
C ILE A 21 -42.04 9.26 48.11
N THR A 22 -42.26 8.04 47.62
CA THR A 22 -42.35 6.83 48.43
C THR A 22 -41.07 6.02 48.29
N LEU A 23 -40.40 5.76 49.40
CA LEU A 23 -39.25 4.85 49.49
C LEU A 23 -39.71 3.50 50.05
N LEU A 24 -39.48 2.45 49.29
CA LEU A 24 -39.75 1.06 49.64
C LEU A 24 -38.45 0.36 50.03
N SER A 25 -38.49 -0.40 51.12
CA SER A 25 -37.47 -1.36 51.50
C SER A 25 -38.09 -2.74 51.63
N HIS A 26 -37.75 -3.65 50.72
CA HIS A 26 -38.26 -5.02 50.71
C HIS A 26 -37.11 -6.03 50.91
N THR A 27 -37.28 -6.96 51.86
CA THR A 27 -36.34 -8.04 52.13
C THR A 27 -36.93 -9.36 51.62
N PRO A 28 -36.65 -9.77 50.37
CA PRO A 28 -37.18 -11.03 49.82
C PRO A 28 -36.47 -12.27 50.34
N LYS A 29 -35.19 -12.15 50.76
CA LYS A 29 -34.35 -13.24 51.27
C LYS A 29 -33.53 -12.73 52.45
N LYS A 30 -33.11 -13.64 53.34
CA LYS A 30 -32.28 -13.32 54.50
C LYS A 30 -31.03 -12.55 54.06
N ASN A 31 -30.75 -11.42 54.71
CA ASN A 31 -29.62 -10.53 54.41
C ASN A 31 -29.60 -9.93 52.98
N LYS A 32 -30.73 -9.93 52.24
CA LYS A 32 -30.85 -9.28 50.93
C LYS A 32 -31.97 -8.26 50.96
N ILE A 33 -31.66 -7.01 50.59
CA ILE A 33 -32.59 -5.89 50.58
C ILE A 33 -32.74 -5.35 49.16
N VAL A 34 -33.96 -4.96 48.81
CA VAL A 34 -34.32 -4.27 47.58
C VAL A 34 -34.87 -2.92 47.98
N LEU A 35 -34.20 -1.86 47.54
CA LEU A 35 -34.62 -0.47 47.76
C LEU A 35 -35.17 0.09 46.47
N VAL A 36 -36.39 0.59 46.49
CA VAL A 36 -37.04 1.21 45.33
C VAL A 36 -37.65 2.54 45.76
N ALA A 37 -37.32 3.61 45.06
CA ALA A 37 -37.99 4.90 45.23
C ALA A 37 -39.00 5.09 44.09
N SER A 38 -40.16 5.64 44.40
CA SER A 38 -41.24 5.89 43.45
C SER A 38 -41.85 7.25 43.71
N THR A 39 -41.90 8.09 42.68
CA THR A 39 -42.63 9.37 42.62
C THR A 39 -44.02 9.23 41.99
N TYR A 40 -44.31 8.07 41.38
CA TYR A 40 -45.55 7.83 40.64
C TYR A 40 -46.56 7.01 41.46
N LEU A 41 -46.09 5.95 42.10
CA LEU A 41 -46.89 5.07 42.94
C LEU A 41 -46.63 5.37 44.42
N HIS A 42 -47.68 5.73 45.15
CA HIS A 42 -47.67 5.96 46.61
C HIS A 42 -48.39 4.88 47.42
N THR A 43 -48.85 3.81 46.77
CA THR A 43 -49.56 2.69 47.40
C THR A 43 -48.66 1.86 48.33
N ARG A 44 -49.24 1.35 49.42
CA ARG A 44 -48.64 0.37 50.35
C ARG A 44 -49.10 -1.06 50.09
N GLU A 45 -49.86 -1.28 49.03
CA GLU A 45 -50.44 -2.59 48.72
C GLU A 45 -49.37 -3.61 48.34
N ILE A 46 -49.61 -4.84 48.79
CA ILE A 46 -48.77 -6.00 48.54
C ILE A 46 -49.66 -7.06 47.88
N THR A 47 -49.31 -7.44 46.67
CA THR A 47 -50.01 -8.49 45.90
C THR A 47 -49.08 -9.69 45.79
N ASP A 48 -49.56 -10.89 46.11
CA ASP A 48 -48.79 -12.15 46.09
C ASP A 48 -47.45 -12.08 46.84
N GLY A 49 -47.44 -11.43 48.00
CA GLY A 49 -46.24 -11.27 48.83
C GLY A 49 -45.19 -10.31 48.27
N LYS A 50 -45.48 -9.58 47.17
CA LYS A 50 -44.62 -8.54 46.59
C LYS A 50 -45.30 -7.18 46.59
N PRO A 51 -44.59 -6.11 46.99
CA PRO A 51 -45.13 -4.75 46.92
C PRO A 51 -45.47 -4.34 45.48
N ASN A 52 -46.62 -3.67 45.29
CA ASN A 52 -47.06 -3.20 43.97
C ASN A 52 -46.04 -2.30 43.27
N ILE A 53 -45.29 -1.51 44.04
CA ILE A 53 -44.17 -0.69 43.54
C ILE A 53 -43.08 -1.56 42.89
N ILE A 54 -42.75 -2.72 43.47
CA ILE A 54 -41.78 -3.66 42.88
C ILE A 54 -42.35 -4.34 41.65
N LEU A 55 -43.64 -4.70 41.65
CA LEU A 55 -44.31 -5.28 40.48
C LEU A 55 -44.26 -4.31 39.29
N HIS A 56 -44.60 -3.04 39.52
CA HIS A 56 -44.52 -1.98 38.52
C HIS A 56 -43.09 -1.76 38.01
N TYR A 57 -42.09 -1.70 38.91
CA TYR A 57 -40.69 -1.60 38.52
C TYR A 57 -40.26 -2.79 37.66
N ASN A 58 -40.62 -4.02 38.04
CA ASN A 58 -40.27 -5.21 37.28
C ASN A 58 -40.92 -5.25 35.90
N ALA A 59 -42.15 -4.74 35.76
CA ALA A 59 -42.85 -4.65 34.49
C ALA A 59 -42.19 -3.66 33.51
N THR A 60 -41.53 -2.61 34.01
CA THR A 60 -41.01 -1.49 33.20
C THR A 60 -39.48 -1.51 33.01
N LYS A 61 -38.72 -2.06 33.96
CA LYS A 61 -37.25 -2.07 33.93
C LYS A 61 -36.63 -2.80 32.74
N GLY A 62 -37.37 -3.70 32.09
CA GLY A 62 -36.86 -4.55 31.02
C GLY A 62 -36.64 -3.81 29.69
N GLY A 63 -37.22 -2.63 29.49
CA GLY A 63 -37.24 -1.97 28.17
C GLY A 63 -35.85 -1.75 27.57
N THR A 64 -34.91 -1.21 28.35
CA THR A 64 -33.53 -0.95 27.89
C THR A 64 -32.74 -2.24 27.64
N ASP A 65 -32.92 -3.24 28.50
CA ASP A 65 -32.23 -4.52 28.37
C ASP A 65 -32.73 -5.29 27.14
N THR A 66 -34.06 -5.32 26.93
CA THR A 66 -34.67 -5.92 25.74
C THR A 66 -34.23 -5.20 24.47
N PHE A 67 -34.20 -3.87 24.48
CA PHE A 67 -33.70 -3.09 23.35
C PHE A 67 -32.23 -3.40 23.04
N GLY A 68 -31.39 -3.51 24.07
CA GLY A 68 -29.99 -3.93 23.94
C GLY A 68 -29.85 -5.34 23.36
N GLN A 69 -30.66 -6.30 23.82
CA GLN A 69 -30.70 -7.67 23.27
C GLN A 69 -31.07 -7.68 21.78
N LEU A 70 -32.06 -6.88 21.39
CA LEU A 70 -32.49 -6.75 19.99
C LEU A 70 -31.38 -6.16 19.10
N CYS A 71 -30.64 -5.16 19.60
CA CYS A 71 -29.48 -4.60 18.89
C CYS A 71 -28.37 -5.64 18.71
N HIS A 72 -28.12 -6.48 19.72
CA HIS A 72 -27.09 -7.51 19.66
C HIS A 72 -27.43 -8.69 18.75
N ALA A 73 -28.71 -9.06 18.63
CA ALA A 73 -29.15 -10.19 17.81
C ALA A 73 -28.78 -10.06 16.33
N TYR A 74 -28.78 -8.84 15.78
CA TYR A 74 -28.47 -8.56 14.37
C TYR A 74 -27.41 -7.46 14.22
N SER A 75 -26.41 -7.44 15.10
CA SER A 75 -25.43 -6.34 15.12
C SER A 75 -24.58 -6.27 13.84
N VAL A 76 -24.43 -5.06 13.30
CA VAL A 76 -23.53 -4.76 12.17
C VAL A 76 -22.11 -4.42 12.64
N ALA A 77 -21.84 -4.47 13.95
CA ALA A 77 -20.55 -4.16 14.51
C ALA A 77 -19.43 -5.04 13.92
N ARG A 78 -18.28 -4.43 13.67
CA ARG A 78 -17.05 -5.11 13.21
C ARG A 78 -15.87 -4.68 14.05
N ARG A 79 -14.86 -5.55 14.16
CA ARG A 79 -13.59 -5.22 14.81
C ARG A 79 -12.97 -4.01 14.11
N THR A 80 -12.62 -2.99 14.89
CA THR A 80 -12.09 -1.72 14.39
C THR A 80 -11.12 -1.13 15.40
N ASN A 81 -10.06 -0.48 14.91
CA ASN A 81 -9.11 0.28 15.74
C ASN A 81 -9.52 1.76 15.85
N LYS A 82 -10.67 2.14 15.28
CA LYS A 82 -11.19 3.51 15.28
C LYS A 82 -12.46 3.57 16.12
N TRP A 83 -12.41 4.18 17.31
CA TRP A 83 -13.56 4.28 18.22
C TRP A 83 -14.81 4.95 17.59
N PRO A 84 -14.71 5.94 16.67
CA PRO A 84 -15.92 6.52 16.08
C PRO A 84 -16.71 5.50 15.26
N MET A 85 -16.03 4.52 14.65
CA MET A 85 -16.71 3.43 13.94
C MET A 85 -17.55 2.57 14.88
N ARG A 86 -17.14 2.42 16.16
CA ARG A 86 -17.93 1.66 17.13
C ARG A 86 -19.25 2.36 17.43
N ILE A 87 -19.23 3.68 17.57
CA ILE A 87 -20.43 4.50 17.76
C ILE A 87 -21.32 4.41 16.52
N PHE A 88 -20.73 4.58 15.33
CA PHE A 88 -21.48 4.48 14.07
C PHE A 88 -22.20 3.13 13.92
N PHE A 89 -21.54 2.01 14.21
CA PHE A 89 -22.20 0.70 14.21
C PHE A 89 -23.32 0.60 15.24
N GLY A 90 -23.13 1.18 16.43
CA GLY A 90 -24.19 1.25 17.45
C GLY A 90 -25.40 2.04 16.96
N MET A 91 -25.20 3.15 16.26
CA MET A 91 -26.29 3.93 15.66
C MET A 91 -27.06 3.13 14.61
N LEU A 92 -26.36 2.35 13.78
CA LEU A 92 -27.01 1.47 12.79
C LEU A 92 -27.83 0.35 13.45
N ASP A 93 -27.30 -0.28 14.49
CA ASP A 93 -28.02 -1.32 15.25
C ASP A 93 -29.32 -0.76 15.86
N GLN A 94 -29.25 0.44 16.47
CA GLN A 94 -30.41 1.12 17.05
C GLN A 94 -31.42 1.56 15.97
N ALA A 95 -30.94 2.12 14.85
CA ALA A 95 -31.78 2.52 13.74
C ALA A 95 -32.53 1.33 13.13
N ALA A 96 -31.90 0.16 13.04
CA ALA A 96 -32.51 -1.07 12.55
C ALA A 96 -33.68 -1.52 13.46
N VAL A 97 -33.50 -1.48 14.79
CA VAL A 97 -34.57 -1.81 15.74
C VAL A 97 -35.72 -0.80 15.65
N ASN A 98 -35.40 0.50 15.66
CA ASN A 98 -36.39 1.57 15.58
C ASN A 98 -37.19 1.52 14.27
N SER A 99 -36.53 1.29 13.14
CA SER A 99 -37.19 1.17 11.83
C SER A 99 -38.21 0.03 11.82
N ARG A 100 -37.89 -1.10 12.47
CA ARG A 100 -38.82 -2.22 12.60
C ARG A 100 -40.01 -1.90 13.52
N ILE A 101 -39.78 -1.20 14.64
CA ILE A 101 -40.86 -0.75 15.52
C ILE A 101 -41.82 0.15 14.74
N MET A 102 -41.30 1.15 14.03
CA MET A 102 -42.09 2.05 13.19
C MET A 102 -42.86 1.30 12.10
N TRP A 103 -42.23 0.34 11.43
CA TRP A 103 -42.89 -0.49 10.43
C TRP A 103 -44.05 -1.30 11.04
N ARG A 104 -43.84 -1.91 12.20
CA ARG A 104 -44.88 -2.68 12.90
C ARG A 104 -46.06 -1.81 13.34
N LEU A 105 -45.80 -0.58 13.78
CA LEU A 105 -46.85 0.38 14.15
C LEU A 105 -47.66 0.86 12.95
N LYS A 106 -47.08 0.86 11.74
CA LYS A 106 -47.77 1.26 10.50
C LYS A 106 -48.60 0.13 9.89
N VAL A 107 -48.20 -1.13 10.05
CA VAL A 107 -48.78 -2.31 9.38
C VAL A 107 -49.83 -3.00 10.28
N THR A 108 -50.56 -2.24 11.08
CA THR A 108 -51.46 -2.73 12.13
C THR A 108 -52.61 -3.65 11.67
N ASP A 109 -52.90 -3.75 10.36
CA ASP A 109 -53.99 -4.56 9.81
C ASP A 109 -53.58 -5.76 8.93
N ALA A 110 -52.28 -5.96 8.62
CA ALA A 110 -51.87 -7.06 7.75
C ALA A 110 -51.42 -8.28 8.56
N GLN A 111 -52.10 -9.42 8.33
CA GLN A 111 -51.94 -10.74 8.95
C GLN A 111 -50.53 -11.39 8.85
N GLU A 112 -49.52 -10.72 8.32
CA GLU A 112 -48.19 -11.32 8.18
C GLU A 112 -47.32 -11.08 9.42
N SER A 113 -47.17 -12.13 10.23
CA SER A 113 -46.08 -12.26 11.20
C SER A 113 -44.72 -12.25 10.46
N THR A 114 -44.18 -11.06 10.20
CA THR A 114 -42.85 -10.91 9.62
C THR A 114 -41.78 -10.90 10.72
N THR A 115 -40.79 -11.77 10.56
CA THR A 115 -39.65 -11.85 11.46
C THR A 115 -38.71 -10.65 11.27
N ALA A 116 -37.91 -10.34 12.29
CA ALA A 116 -36.95 -9.22 12.26
C ALA A 116 -36.04 -9.26 11.01
N ILE A 117 -35.58 -10.46 10.66
CA ILE A 117 -34.70 -10.67 9.52
C ILE A 117 -35.36 -10.34 8.17
N ILE A 118 -36.68 -10.56 8.02
CA ILE A 118 -37.40 -10.23 6.78
C ILE A 118 -37.44 -8.72 6.59
N VAL A 119 -37.78 -7.98 7.65
CA VAL A 119 -37.80 -6.50 7.61
C VAL A 119 -36.41 -5.95 7.29
N LEU A 120 -35.35 -6.49 7.90
CA LEU A 120 -33.98 -6.08 7.62
C LEU A 120 -33.54 -6.41 6.19
N LYS A 121 -33.92 -7.58 5.65
CA LYS A 121 -33.66 -7.92 4.25
C LYS A 121 -34.32 -6.93 3.29
N LYS A 122 -35.60 -6.59 3.52
CA LYS A 122 -36.32 -5.58 2.73
C LYS A 122 -35.62 -4.21 2.80
N LEU A 123 -35.20 -3.79 4.00
CA LEU A 123 -34.45 -2.54 4.19
C LEU A 123 -33.13 -2.54 3.40
N VAL A 124 -32.34 -3.62 3.49
CA VAL A 124 -31.07 -3.75 2.76
C VAL A 124 -31.30 -3.76 1.25
N ALA A 125 -32.33 -4.45 0.76
CA ALA A 125 -32.69 -4.44 -0.66
C ALA A 125 -32.96 -3.00 -1.14
N HIS A 126 -33.82 -2.25 -0.43
CA HIS A 126 -34.12 -0.85 -0.76
C HIS A 126 -32.88 0.05 -0.76
N LEU A 127 -32.04 -0.04 0.28
CA LEU A 127 -30.82 0.78 0.39
C LEU A 127 -29.78 0.46 -0.68
N THR A 128 -29.74 -0.80 -1.15
CA THR A 128 -28.75 -1.25 -2.14
C THR A 128 -29.22 -1.14 -3.57
N HIS A 129 -30.53 -1.09 -3.83
CA HIS A 129 -31.14 -1.09 -5.17
C HIS A 129 -30.50 -0.07 -6.12
N LEU A 130 -30.46 1.21 -5.74
CA LEU A 130 -29.89 2.28 -6.57
C LEU A 130 -28.41 2.07 -6.87
N ILE A 131 -27.63 1.65 -5.86
CA ILE A 131 -26.19 1.39 -6.01
C ILE A 131 -25.96 0.20 -6.93
N LEU A 132 -26.80 -0.84 -6.85
CA LEU A 132 -26.72 -2.02 -7.71
C LEU A 132 -27.03 -1.66 -9.17
N HIS A 133 -28.07 -0.87 -9.43
CA HIS A 133 -28.37 -0.34 -10.77
C HIS A 133 -27.22 0.49 -11.35
N GLN A 134 -26.67 1.44 -10.58
CA GLN A 134 -25.52 2.25 -11.01
C GLN A 134 -24.27 1.40 -11.31
N ARG A 135 -24.10 0.26 -10.63
CA ARG A 135 -22.97 -0.64 -10.90
C ARG A 135 -23.15 -1.44 -12.19
N LEU A 136 -24.38 -1.71 -12.61
CA LEU A 136 -24.68 -2.39 -13.87
C LEU A 136 -24.43 -1.49 -15.09
N THR A 137 -24.69 -0.18 -14.98
CA THR A 137 -24.40 0.78 -16.06
C THR A 137 -22.89 1.02 -16.27
N GLY A 138 -22.04 0.58 -15.33
CA GLY A 138 -20.60 0.68 -15.44
C GLY A 138 -19.97 -0.22 -16.50
N GLN A 139 -19.18 0.36 -17.40
CA GLN A 139 -18.59 -0.28 -18.58
C GLN A 139 -17.64 -1.46 -18.30
N PHE A 140 -17.12 -1.61 -17.07
CA PHE A 140 -16.04 -2.57 -16.76
C PHE A 140 -16.38 -3.60 -15.66
N LEU A 141 -17.67 -3.80 -15.36
CA LEU A 141 -18.09 -4.81 -14.38
C LEU A 141 -17.87 -6.24 -14.94
N ARG A 142 -17.37 -7.15 -14.09
CA ARG A 142 -17.14 -8.55 -14.49
C ARG A 142 -18.47 -9.25 -14.76
N LYS A 143 -18.55 -10.06 -15.84
CA LYS A 143 -19.76 -10.81 -16.21
C LYS A 143 -20.40 -11.60 -15.05
N LYS A 144 -19.60 -12.31 -14.24
CA LYS A 144 -20.12 -13.03 -13.06
C LYS A 144 -20.83 -12.12 -12.04
N LEU A 145 -20.30 -10.91 -11.84
CA LEU A 145 -20.92 -9.93 -10.94
C LEU A 145 -22.15 -9.28 -11.59
N GLN A 146 -22.13 -9.03 -12.90
CA GLN A 146 -23.32 -8.56 -13.62
C GLN A 146 -24.48 -9.55 -13.48
N ILE A 147 -24.21 -10.85 -13.68
CA ILE A 147 -25.22 -11.92 -13.49
C ILE A 147 -25.74 -11.91 -12.04
N GLY A 148 -24.84 -11.87 -11.06
CA GLY A 148 -25.23 -11.85 -9.65
C GLY A 148 -26.11 -10.64 -9.29
N ILE A 149 -25.77 -9.46 -9.78
CA ILE A 149 -26.56 -8.24 -9.51
C ILE A 149 -27.91 -8.29 -10.25
N LYS A 150 -27.95 -8.75 -11.51
CA LYS A 150 -29.21 -8.91 -12.25
C LYS A 150 -30.17 -9.85 -11.52
N ASN A 151 -29.68 -10.99 -11.02
CA ASN A 151 -30.52 -11.94 -10.28
C ASN A 151 -31.08 -11.33 -8.97
N ILE A 152 -30.30 -10.47 -8.29
CA ILE A 152 -30.75 -9.77 -7.08
C ILE A 152 -31.82 -8.72 -7.39
N LEU A 153 -31.71 -8.02 -8.53
CA LEU A 153 -32.69 -7.00 -8.93
C LEU A 153 -33.97 -7.62 -9.53
N GLN A 154 -33.86 -8.76 -10.22
CA GLN A 154 -35.00 -9.50 -10.80
C GLN A 154 -35.78 -10.33 -9.77
N SER A 155 -35.40 -10.31 -8.48
CA SER A 155 -36.16 -10.99 -7.41
C SER A 155 -37.20 -10.11 -6.73
N ASP A 156 -37.31 -8.83 -7.09
CA ASP A 156 -38.39 -7.94 -6.66
C ASP A 156 -39.19 -7.49 -7.91
N HIS A 157 -40.22 -8.26 -8.25
CA HIS A 157 -41.12 -7.96 -9.36
C HIS A 157 -41.85 -6.63 -9.07
N ASN A 158 -41.46 -5.56 -9.75
CA ASN A 158 -42.27 -4.35 -9.86
C ASN A 158 -42.76 -4.26 -11.32
N PRO A 159 -44.06 -4.47 -11.60
CA PRO A 159 -44.59 -4.61 -12.96
C PRO A 159 -44.72 -3.29 -13.76
N GLU A 160 -44.19 -2.16 -13.27
CA GLU A 160 -44.34 -0.84 -13.92
C GLU A 160 -43.07 -0.30 -14.62
N MET A 161 -42.09 -1.15 -14.96
CA MET A 161 -40.92 -0.73 -15.76
C MET A 161 -40.67 -1.65 -16.95
N ASP A 162 -41.68 -1.80 -17.80
CA ASP A 162 -41.68 -2.69 -18.96
C ASP A 162 -40.94 -2.14 -20.21
N ASP A 163 -40.14 -1.08 -20.08
CA ASP A 163 -39.42 -0.46 -21.20
C ASP A 163 -37.88 -0.48 -21.05
N LEU A 164 -37.32 -1.59 -20.55
CA LEU A 164 -35.88 -1.84 -20.69
C LEU A 164 -35.67 -3.15 -21.44
N GLU A 165 -35.63 -2.98 -22.76
CA GLU A 165 -35.09 -3.88 -23.79
C GLU A 165 -34.44 -5.14 -23.23
N THR A 166 -34.96 -6.29 -23.68
CA THR A 166 -34.29 -7.58 -23.61
C THR A 166 -32.90 -7.48 -24.26
N ILE A 167 -31.88 -7.11 -23.48
CA ILE A 167 -30.50 -7.02 -23.96
C ILE A 167 -30.08 -8.42 -24.38
N SER A 168 -30.03 -8.64 -25.69
CA SER A 168 -29.38 -9.80 -26.29
C SER A 168 -27.92 -9.81 -25.84
N PHE A 169 -27.49 -10.91 -25.24
CA PHE A 169 -26.13 -11.01 -24.72
C PHE A 169 -25.17 -11.29 -25.86
N ASP A 170 -24.25 -10.36 -26.10
CA ASP A 170 -23.09 -10.63 -26.95
C ASP A 170 -22.37 -11.91 -26.51
N PRO A 171 -22.02 -12.83 -27.43
CA PRO A 171 -21.25 -14.02 -27.13
C PRO A 171 -19.94 -13.65 -26.42
N ALA A 172 -19.41 -14.57 -25.63
CA ALA A 172 -18.17 -14.35 -24.91
C ALA A 172 -17.05 -13.97 -25.90
N ARG A 173 -16.65 -12.70 -25.90
CA ARG A 173 -15.66 -12.13 -26.83
C ARG A 173 -14.26 -12.78 -26.77
N ARG A 174 -14.01 -13.80 -25.93
CA ARG A 174 -12.66 -14.36 -25.67
C ARG A 174 -12.66 -15.86 -25.35
N CYS A 175 -11.59 -16.53 -25.77
CA CYS A 175 -11.31 -17.96 -25.62
C CYS A 175 -11.09 -18.40 -24.15
N VAL A 176 -11.63 -19.57 -23.78
CA VAL A 176 -11.56 -20.17 -22.43
C VAL A 176 -10.22 -20.85 -22.16
N LEU A 177 -9.51 -21.28 -23.21
CA LEU A 177 -8.33 -22.14 -23.13
C LEU A 177 -7.00 -21.37 -23.11
N CYS A 178 -6.99 -20.08 -23.48
CA CYS A 178 -5.75 -19.31 -23.55
C CYS A 178 -5.26 -18.86 -22.15
N ASP A 179 -3.95 -18.96 -21.94
CA ASP A 179 -3.29 -18.52 -20.70
C ASP A 179 -3.51 -17.03 -20.43
N ARG A 180 -3.79 -16.74 -19.16
CA ARG A 180 -4.18 -15.41 -18.70
C ARG A 180 -2.95 -14.60 -18.31
N LYS A 181 -2.97 -13.28 -18.57
CA LYS A 181 -2.06 -12.33 -17.90
C LYS A 181 -2.20 -12.51 -16.38
N LYS A 182 -1.13 -12.94 -15.71
CA LYS A 182 -1.06 -13.15 -14.25
C LYS A 182 -1.28 -11.87 -13.44
N CYS A 183 -1.19 -10.70 -14.07
CA CYS A 183 -1.48 -9.40 -13.48
C CYS A 183 -2.57 -8.67 -14.29
N SER A 184 -3.64 -8.24 -13.61
CA SER A 184 -4.73 -7.48 -14.24
C SER A 184 -4.33 -6.05 -14.64
N GLY A 185 -3.20 -5.55 -14.14
CA GLY A 185 -2.73 -4.17 -14.34
C GLY A 185 -3.61 -3.09 -13.71
N ARG A 186 -4.68 -3.48 -13.00
CA ARG A 186 -5.63 -2.55 -12.38
C ARG A 186 -5.20 -2.23 -10.96
N TYR A 187 -4.97 -0.95 -10.72
CA TYR A 187 -4.69 -0.38 -9.41
C TYR A 187 -5.73 0.70 -9.12
N LEU A 188 -5.68 1.24 -7.91
CA LEU A 188 -6.55 2.34 -7.53
C LEU A 188 -6.28 3.57 -8.40
N SER A 189 -7.30 4.08 -9.09
CA SER A 189 -7.17 5.29 -9.92
C SER A 189 -6.65 6.47 -9.11
N PHE A 190 -5.77 7.28 -9.71
CA PHE A 190 -5.28 8.51 -9.10
C PHE A 190 -6.39 9.52 -8.78
N TYR A 191 -7.51 9.51 -9.51
CA TYR A 191 -8.64 10.41 -9.29
C TYR A 191 -9.65 9.92 -8.25
N SER A 192 -9.46 8.71 -7.70
CA SER A 192 -10.33 8.19 -6.65
C SER A 192 -10.27 9.05 -5.36
N ASN A 193 -11.36 9.07 -4.58
CA ASN A 193 -11.47 9.85 -3.34
C ASN A 193 -10.65 9.29 -2.15
N HIS A 194 -9.57 8.58 -2.44
CA HIS A 194 -8.67 8.07 -1.42
C HIS A 194 -7.55 9.07 -1.10
N PRO A 195 -7.08 9.10 0.17
CA PRO A 195 -5.96 9.93 0.56
C PRO A 195 -4.69 9.69 -0.28
N LYS A 196 -3.91 10.76 -0.52
CA LYS A 196 -2.64 10.68 -1.28
C LYS A 196 -1.65 9.67 -0.69
N CYS A 197 -1.69 9.40 0.62
CA CYS A 197 -0.83 8.40 1.25
C CYS A 197 -1.09 6.97 0.74
N ILE A 198 -2.34 6.61 0.43
CA ILE A 198 -2.71 5.31 -0.14
C ILE A 198 -2.20 5.21 -1.58
N LYS A 199 -2.38 6.26 -2.38
CA LYS A 199 -1.89 6.36 -3.76
C LYS A 199 -0.36 6.23 -3.82
N ARG A 200 0.35 6.91 -2.90
CA ARG A 200 1.80 6.76 -2.71
C ARG A 200 2.18 5.34 -2.29
N GLY A 201 1.42 4.72 -1.39
CA GLY A 201 1.64 3.35 -0.94
C GLY A 201 1.61 2.31 -2.06
N ILE A 202 0.74 2.51 -3.06
CA ILE A 202 0.68 1.66 -4.26
C ILE A 202 1.98 1.75 -5.06
N VAL A 203 2.47 2.97 -5.31
CA VAL A 203 3.74 3.19 -6.01
C VAL A 203 4.89 2.55 -5.24
N TYR A 204 4.94 2.73 -3.92
CA TYR A 204 5.98 2.12 -3.07
C TYR A 204 5.94 0.59 -3.13
N GLY A 205 4.76 -0.02 -2.97
CA GLY A 205 4.63 -1.47 -3.02
C GLY A 205 4.95 -2.08 -4.39
N LEU A 206 4.78 -1.32 -5.48
CA LEU A 206 5.23 -1.72 -6.82
C LEU A 206 6.76 -1.69 -6.94
N VAL A 207 7.39 -0.59 -6.54
CA VAL A 207 8.85 -0.42 -6.57
C VAL A 207 9.56 -1.40 -5.65
N ASP A 208 9.04 -1.61 -4.43
CA ASP A 208 9.62 -2.53 -3.46
C ASP A 208 9.64 -3.97 -4.00
N ARG A 209 8.54 -4.44 -4.60
CA ARG A 209 8.50 -5.77 -5.22
C ARG A 209 9.45 -5.86 -6.42
N ALA A 210 9.54 -4.80 -7.21
CA ALA A 210 10.46 -4.75 -8.35
C ALA A 210 11.93 -4.84 -7.91
N ILE A 211 12.32 -4.23 -6.79
CA ILE A 211 13.72 -4.13 -6.36
C ILE A 211 14.11 -5.22 -5.35
N LEU A 212 13.25 -5.52 -4.36
CA LEU A 212 13.58 -6.41 -3.26
C LEU A 212 13.35 -7.89 -3.59
N LEU A 213 12.43 -8.20 -4.51
CA LEU A 213 12.02 -9.58 -4.80
C LEU A 213 12.50 -10.10 -6.16
N SER A 214 13.08 -9.25 -7.01
CA SER A 214 13.51 -9.66 -8.35
C SER A 214 15.03 -9.66 -8.49
N HIS A 215 15.55 -10.47 -9.40
CA HIS A 215 16.99 -10.47 -9.67
C HIS A 215 17.38 -9.14 -10.37
N PRO A 216 18.56 -8.54 -10.08
CA PRO A 216 18.94 -7.22 -10.60
C PRO A 216 18.86 -7.07 -12.12
N SER A 217 19.02 -8.16 -12.88
CA SER A 217 18.84 -8.17 -14.34
C SER A 217 17.41 -7.81 -14.80
N PHE A 218 16.41 -7.94 -13.94
CA PHE A 218 15.00 -7.64 -14.24
C PHE A 218 14.51 -6.31 -13.68
N PHE A 219 15.33 -5.57 -12.91
CA PHE A 219 14.91 -4.30 -12.30
C PHE A 219 14.38 -3.31 -13.33
N TYR A 220 15.11 -3.11 -14.42
CA TYR A 220 14.70 -2.23 -15.51
C TYR A 220 13.32 -2.60 -16.06
N LYS A 221 13.13 -3.86 -16.44
CA LYS A 221 11.88 -4.36 -17.01
C LYS A 221 10.72 -4.24 -16.03
N ASN A 222 10.98 -4.49 -14.75
CA ASN A 222 9.96 -4.44 -13.70
C ASN A 222 9.57 -3.01 -13.34
N ILE A 223 10.52 -2.07 -13.29
CA ILE A 223 10.23 -0.64 -13.07
C ILE A 223 9.48 -0.04 -14.25
N TYR A 224 9.89 -0.37 -15.48
CA TYR A 224 9.16 0.02 -16.69
C TYR A 224 7.69 -0.45 -16.62
N LEU A 225 7.47 -1.72 -16.30
CA LEU A 225 6.12 -2.27 -16.12
C LEU A 225 5.33 -1.55 -15.01
N CYS A 226 6.00 -1.15 -13.91
CA CYS A 226 5.36 -0.36 -12.85
C CYS A 226 4.89 0.99 -13.35
N ILE A 227 5.70 1.70 -14.14
CA ILE A 227 5.35 3.00 -14.72
C ILE A 227 4.16 2.86 -15.67
N GLU A 228 4.20 1.87 -16.59
CA GLU A 228 3.07 1.61 -17.50
C GLU A 228 1.78 1.31 -16.72
N MET A 229 1.86 0.47 -15.69
CA MET A 229 0.70 0.17 -14.85
C MET A 229 0.16 1.43 -14.15
N LEU A 230 1.01 2.33 -13.67
CA LEU A 230 0.58 3.55 -12.99
C LEU A 230 -0.06 4.56 -13.96
N ILE A 231 0.49 4.72 -15.17
CA ILE A 231 -0.08 5.57 -16.23
C ILE A 231 -1.48 5.09 -16.61
N VAL A 232 -1.66 3.78 -16.81
CA VAL A 232 -2.97 3.18 -17.13
C VAL A 232 -4.01 3.42 -16.02
N ASN A 233 -3.56 3.63 -14.77
CA ASN A 233 -4.43 3.98 -13.64
C ASN A 233 -4.44 5.50 -13.35
N SER A 234 -4.10 6.32 -14.35
CA SER A 234 -4.20 7.78 -14.37
C SER A 234 -3.27 8.52 -13.41
N TYR A 235 -2.15 7.93 -13.00
CA TYR A 235 -1.16 8.64 -12.19
C TYR A 235 -0.38 9.63 -13.06
N PRO A 236 -0.25 10.92 -12.65
CA PRO A 236 0.55 11.90 -13.38
C PRO A 236 2.03 11.49 -13.43
N LEU A 237 2.69 11.69 -14.58
CA LEU A 237 4.09 11.31 -14.78
C LEU A 237 5.03 11.94 -13.74
N ASP A 238 4.89 13.24 -13.49
CA ASP A 238 5.71 13.95 -12.49
C ASP A 238 5.55 13.35 -11.08
N TYR A 239 4.31 12.96 -10.75
CA TYR A 239 4.01 12.30 -9.50
C TYR A 239 4.65 10.90 -9.44
N ILE A 240 4.56 10.12 -10.52
CA ILE A 240 5.18 8.79 -10.62
C ILE A 240 6.69 8.92 -10.41
N PHE A 241 7.37 9.75 -11.20
CA PHE A 241 8.83 9.88 -11.14
C PHE A 241 9.32 10.37 -9.79
N ASN A 242 8.68 11.39 -9.21
CA ASN A 242 9.05 11.91 -7.90
C ASN A 242 8.95 10.82 -6.81
N ILE A 243 7.83 10.10 -6.76
CA ILE A 243 7.58 9.08 -5.75
C ILE A 243 8.48 7.85 -5.93
N ILE A 244 8.71 7.40 -7.17
CA ILE A 244 9.64 6.31 -7.47
C ILE A 244 11.07 6.70 -7.06
N ASN A 245 11.55 7.87 -7.48
CA ASN A 245 12.90 8.35 -7.15
C ASN A 245 13.10 8.48 -5.65
N ARG A 246 12.12 9.04 -4.94
CA ARG A 246 12.13 9.13 -3.48
C ARG A 246 12.23 7.74 -2.84
N ARG A 247 11.47 6.76 -3.33
CA ARG A 247 11.47 5.41 -2.75
C ARG A 247 12.78 4.69 -3.00
N ILE A 248 13.31 4.76 -4.23
CA ILE A 248 14.60 4.19 -4.60
C ILE A 248 15.69 4.78 -3.70
N LYS A 249 15.71 6.11 -3.50
CA LYS A 249 16.66 6.78 -2.60
C LYS A 249 16.59 6.22 -1.17
N CYS A 250 15.41 6.08 -0.60
CA CYS A 250 15.25 5.50 0.74
C CYS A 250 15.71 4.03 0.84
N LEU A 251 15.47 3.22 -0.21
CA LEU A 251 15.93 1.83 -0.24
C LEU A 251 17.46 1.75 -0.30
N ILE A 252 18.11 2.65 -1.06
CA ILE A 252 19.56 2.75 -1.14
C ILE A 252 20.16 3.17 0.21
N GLU A 253 19.58 4.17 0.86
CA GLU A 253 20.02 4.64 2.18
C GLU A 253 19.95 3.53 3.22
N ARG A 254 18.90 2.70 3.20
CA ARG A 254 18.80 1.52 4.07
C ARG A 254 19.87 0.47 3.82
N CYS A 255 20.33 0.32 2.58
CA CYS A 255 21.43 -0.59 2.26
C CYS A 255 22.80 -0.04 2.73
N LYS A 256 22.98 1.28 2.80
CA LYS A 256 24.23 1.90 3.26
C LYS A 256 24.50 1.67 4.75
N VAL A 257 23.48 1.83 5.60
CA VAL A 257 23.58 1.63 7.05
C VAL A 257 24.03 0.20 7.42
N ASN A 258 23.77 -0.79 6.55
CA ASN A 258 24.19 -2.17 6.78
C ASN A 258 25.65 -2.46 6.36
N PHE A 259 26.35 -1.52 5.70
CA PHE A 259 27.72 -1.71 5.19
C PHE A 259 28.76 -0.82 5.86
N ASP A 260 28.37 0.20 6.64
CA ASP A 260 29.30 1.11 7.34
C ASP A 260 30.01 0.46 8.56
N ASN A 261 29.85 -0.85 8.78
CA ASN A 261 30.58 -1.62 9.80
C ASN A 261 31.91 -2.23 9.32
N SER A 262 32.43 -1.81 8.16
CA SER A 262 33.78 -2.20 7.73
C SER A 262 34.55 -0.97 7.22
N GLU A 263 35.48 -0.49 8.05
CA GLU A 263 36.52 0.47 7.67
C GLU A 263 37.21 0.04 6.37
N PHE A 264 37.39 0.95 5.42
CA PHE A 264 38.36 0.75 4.34
C PHE A 264 39.11 2.04 4.01
N SER A 265 40.40 1.98 4.27
CA SER A 265 41.42 3.01 4.13
C SER A 265 41.66 3.41 2.67
N LEU A 266 41.83 4.71 2.43
CA LEU A 266 42.22 5.29 1.14
C LEU A 266 43.71 4.98 0.84
N ASN A 267 43.98 4.05 -0.08
CA ASN A 267 45.28 3.94 -0.74
C ASN A 267 45.20 4.53 -2.17
N LYS A 268 46.19 5.34 -2.53
CA LYS A 268 46.25 6.17 -3.74
C LYS A 268 47.24 5.50 -4.72
N ASN A 269 46.74 4.78 -5.73
CA ASN A 269 47.59 4.04 -6.68
C ASN A 269 48.12 4.94 -7.81
N ARG A 270 49.43 4.86 -8.10
CA ARG A 270 50.14 5.56 -9.18
C ARG A 270 50.63 4.54 -10.22
N ASN A 271 50.42 4.78 -11.52
CA ASN A 271 50.75 3.81 -12.58
C ASN A 271 52.03 4.16 -13.36
N CYS A 272 52.35 5.44 -13.54
CA CYS A 272 53.67 5.89 -13.98
C CYS A 272 54.59 6.04 -12.77
N ARG A 273 55.86 5.62 -12.90
CA ARG A 273 56.84 5.73 -11.80
C ARG A 273 57.43 7.13 -11.68
N ASP A 274 57.40 7.89 -12.78
CA ASP A 274 58.10 9.17 -12.91
C ASP A 274 57.16 10.38 -12.87
N CYS A 275 55.84 10.16 -12.92
CA CYS A 275 54.84 11.22 -12.74
C CYS A 275 53.51 10.67 -12.18
N ASP A 276 52.60 11.54 -11.72
CA ASP A 276 51.31 11.09 -11.17
C ASP A 276 50.29 10.65 -12.23
N SER A 277 50.74 10.40 -13.47
CA SER A 277 49.86 10.00 -14.56
C SER A 277 49.37 8.55 -14.37
N THR A 278 48.08 8.35 -14.63
CA THR A 278 47.43 7.05 -14.51
C THR A 278 46.75 6.66 -15.82
N TYR A 279 46.81 5.37 -16.17
CA TYR A 279 46.08 4.81 -17.30
C TYR A 279 45.11 3.74 -16.81
N VAL A 280 43.88 3.77 -17.30
CA VAL A 280 42.87 2.72 -17.07
C VAL A 280 42.49 2.11 -18.41
N GLY A 281 42.35 0.79 -18.44
CA GLY A 281 41.89 0.09 -19.63
C GLY A 281 41.15 -1.20 -19.29
N GLN A 282 40.22 -1.60 -20.16
CA GLN A 282 39.51 -2.88 -20.03
C GLN A 282 40.18 -4.01 -20.83
N THR A 283 40.00 -5.25 -20.37
CA THR A 283 40.37 -6.44 -21.13
C THR A 283 39.35 -7.56 -20.94
N LYS A 284 39.07 -8.31 -22.01
CA LYS A 284 38.36 -9.60 -21.95
C LYS A 284 39.33 -10.79 -21.81
N ARG A 285 40.60 -10.58 -22.16
CA ARG A 285 41.67 -11.59 -22.09
C ARG A 285 42.22 -11.65 -20.67
N GLN A 286 43.07 -12.65 -20.41
CA GLN A 286 43.88 -12.67 -19.20
C GLN A 286 44.71 -11.38 -19.09
N LEU A 287 44.80 -10.83 -17.88
CA LEU A 287 45.47 -9.56 -17.60
C LEU A 287 46.92 -9.54 -18.12
N GLN A 288 47.65 -10.62 -17.91
CA GLN A 288 49.04 -10.77 -18.35
C GLN A 288 49.21 -10.66 -19.87
N THR A 289 48.23 -11.15 -20.65
CA THR A 289 48.25 -10.99 -22.11
C THR A 289 48.10 -9.53 -22.50
N ARG A 290 47.20 -8.78 -21.83
CA ARG A 290 46.99 -7.36 -22.10
C ARG A 290 48.21 -6.51 -21.76
N ILE A 291 48.88 -6.82 -20.65
CA ILE A 291 50.14 -6.15 -20.24
C ILE A 291 51.23 -6.38 -21.29
N LYS A 292 51.40 -7.62 -21.76
CA LYS A 292 52.37 -7.95 -22.82
C LYS A 292 52.09 -7.22 -24.13
N GLU A 293 50.82 -7.10 -24.52
CA GLU A 293 50.41 -6.33 -25.71
C GLU A 293 50.86 -4.87 -25.61
N HIS A 294 50.59 -4.21 -24.47
CA HIS A 294 51.01 -2.82 -24.26
C HIS A 294 52.54 -2.67 -24.24
N ARG A 295 53.26 -3.58 -23.58
CA ARG A 295 54.74 -3.56 -23.54
C ARG A 295 55.36 -3.74 -24.92
N ASN A 296 54.79 -4.61 -25.75
CA ASN A 296 55.29 -4.88 -27.09
C ASN A 296 54.90 -3.79 -28.10
N ASN A 297 53.84 -3.01 -27.81
CA ASN A 297 53.37 -1.96 -28.70
C ASN A 297 54.38 -0.83 -28.91
N ILE A 298 55.29 -0.59 -27.96
CA ILE A 298 56.41 0.38 -28.06
C ILE A 298 57.36 0.03 -29.23
N ARG A 299 57.42 -1.23 -29.63
CA ARG A 299 58.28 -1.71 -30.73
C ARG A 299 57.59 -1.67 -32.10
N MET A 300 56.33 -1.25 -32.15
CA MET A 300 55.57 -1.17 -33.40
C MET A 300 55.83 0.16 -34.10
N ASP A 301 55.30 0.31 -35.31
CA ASP A 301 55.33 1.59 -36.01
C ASP A 301 54.61 2.69 -35.21
N SER A 302 55.14 3.92 -35.29
CA SER A 302 54.66 5.07 -34.51
C SER A 302 53.16 5.36 -34.70
N SER A 303 52.61 5.08 -35.89
CA SER A 303 51.18 5.25 -36.19
C SER A 303 50.26 4.33 -35.37
N LYS A 304 50.81 3.28 -34.75
CA LYS A 304 50.07 2.27 -33.98
C LYS A 304 50.33 2.34 -32.48
N HIS A 305 51.03 3.37 -32.01
CA HIS A 305 51.32 3.53 -30.59
C HIS A 305 50.05 3.79 -29.76
N SER A 306 49.95 3.08 -28.63
CA SER A 306 48.97 3.34 -27.59
C SER A 306 49.32 4.61 -26.81
N VAL A 307 48.35 5.20 -26.10
CA VAL A 307 48.59 6.37 -25.24
C VAL A 307 49.72 6.17 -24.23
N ILE A 308 49.87 4.93 -23.71
CA ILE A 308 50.95 4.58 -22.80
C ILE A 308 52.29 4.62 -23.54
N SER A 309 52.37 4.01 -24.73
CA SER A 309 53.58 3.96 -25.55
C SER A 309 54.02 5.37 -25.98
N GLN A 310 53.06 6.21 -26.37
CA GLN A 310 53.32 7.58 -26.76
C GLN A 310 53.84 8.40 -25.56
N HIS A 311 53.23 8.27 -24.38
CA HIS A 311 53.72 8.92 -23.15
C HIS A 311 55.14 8.50 -22.78
N ILE A 312 55.47 7.21 -22.92
CA ILE A 312 56.84 6.70 -22.65
C ILE A 312 57.84 7.32 -23.62
N ILE A 313 57.50 7.44 -24.90
CA ILE A 313 58.41 7.96 -25.93
C ILE A 313 58.58 9.49 -25.82
N ASP A 314 57.48 10.22 -25.63
CA ASP A 314 57.50 11.68 -25.61
C ASP A 314 58.23 12.24 -24.37
N TYR A 315 58.12 11.57 -23.22
CA TYR A 315 58.64 12.05 -21.94
C TYR A 315 59.79 11.21 -21.37
N GLY A 316 60.15 10.09 -22.00
CA GLY A 316 61.20 9.18 -21.50
C GLY A 316 60.84 8.50 -20.17
N HIS A 317 59.55 8.42 -19.83
CA HIS A 317 59.08 7.87 -18.55
C HIS A 317 59.00 6.34 -18.55
N SER A 318 58.98 5.77 -17.36
CA SER A 318 58.75 4.35 -17.09
C SER A 318 57.37 4.10 -16.47
N PHE A 319 56.78 2.97 -16.84
CA PHE A 319 55.45 2.55 -16.38
C PHE A 319 55.56 1.33 -15.47
N ASP A 320 54.75 1.26 -14.41
CA ASP A 320 54.73 0.10 -13.52
C ASP A 320 53.88 -1.02 -14.11
N TRP A 321 54.54 -2.09 -14.56
CA TRP A 321 53.90 -3.26 -15.17
C TRP A 321 53.66 -4.39 -14.17
N GLU A 322 54.25 -4.30 -12.97
CA GLU A 322 54.23 -5.37 -11.96
C GLU A 322 53.09 -5.18 -10.96
N ASN A 323 52.81 -3.94 -10.56
CA ASN A 323 51.76 -3.61 -9.60
C ASN A 323 50.51 -3.04 -10.30
N VAL A 324 49.88 -3.85 -11.16
CA VAL A 324 48.63 -3.47 -11.84
C VAL A 324 47.42 -3.88 -11.00
N ASP A 325 46.61 -2.90 -10.60
CA ASP A 325 45.39 -3.14 -9.83
C ASP A 325 44.19 -3.54 -10.69
N ILE A 326 43.48 -4.56 -10.23
CA ILE A 326 42.17 -4.91 -10.77
C ILE A 326 41.11 -4.07 -10.04
N MET A 327 40.73 -2.95 -10.66
CA MET A 327 39.72 -2.05 -10.11
C MET A 327 38.32 -2.68 -10.12
N ASP A 328 38.03 -3.53 -11.11
CA ASP A 328 36.70 -4.09 -11.30
C ASP A 328 36.66 -5.37 -12.17
N VAL A 329 35.66 -6.23 -11.96
CA VAL A 329 35.41 -7.46 -12.73
C VAL A 329 33.96 -7.49 -13.21
N GLU A 330 33.75 -7.54 -14.52
CA GLU A 330 32.42 -7.53 -15.12
C GLU A 330 32.38 -8.36 -16.41
N HIS A 331 31.40 -9.26 -16.53
CA HIS A 331 31.27 -10.17 -17.66
C HIS A 331 30.58 -9.52 -18.87
N ASN A 332 29.72 -8.52 -18.65
CA ASN A 332 29.02 -7.84 -19.73
C ASN A 332 29.86 -6.71 -20.35
N TYR A 333 30.05 -6.75 -21.68
CA TYR A 333 30.88 -5.78 -22.41
C TYR A 333 30.42 -4.32 -22.23
N LYS A 334 29.13 -4.03 -22.37
CA LYS A 334 28.61 -2.65 -22.23
C LYS A 334 28.81 -2.10 -20.82
N LYS A 335 28.65 -2.97 -19.81
CA LYS A 335 28.86 -2.61 -18.41
C LYS A 335 30.34 -2.37 -18.10
N ARG A 336 31.23 -3.13 -18.74
CA ARG A 336 32.67 -2.95 -18.63
C ARG A 336 33.14 -1.63 -19.22
N LEU A 337 32.60 -1.22 -20.39
CA LEU A 337 32.88 0.10 -20.98
C LEU A 337 32.48 1.24 -20.03
N ILE A 338 31.32 1.15 -19.39
CA ILE A 338 30.87 2.16 -18.43
C ILE A 338 31.79 2.18 -17.20
N SER A 339 32.19 1.00 -16.70
CA SER A 339 33.11 0.91 -15.56
C SER A 339 34.48 1.52 -15.87
N GLU A 340 35.01 1.23 -17.06
CA GLU A 340 36.24 1.83 -17.60
C GLU A 340 36.11 3.36 -17.68
N MET A 341 35.02 3.88 -18.25
CA MET A 341 34.75 5.32 -18.33
C MET A 341 34.71 6.01 -16.96
N LEU A 342 34.07 5.38 -15.97
CA LEU A 342 33.98 5.91 -14.61
C LEU A 342 35.36 6.01 -13.97
N HIS A 343 36.14 4.94 -14.06
CA HIS A 343 37.49 4.91 -13.51
C HIS A 343 38.45 5.87 -14.24
N ILE A 344 38.26 6.13 -15.54
CA ILE A 344 39.00 7.17 -16.27
C ILE A 344 38.65 8.57 -15.73
N LYS A 345 37.37 8.87 -15.48
CA LYS A 345 36.94 10.19 -14.96
C LYS A 345 37.36 10.44 -13.51
N GLU A 346 37.64 9.39 -12.74
CA GLU A 346 38.16 9.50 -11.38
C GLU A 346 39.64 9.90 -11.33
N GLN A 347 40.36 9.74 -12.43
CA GLN A 347 41.77 10.06 -12.50
C GLN A 347 41.97 11.57 -12.44
N SER A 348 42.85 12.00 -11.53
CA SER A 348 43.28 13.41 -11.48
C SER A 348 44.20 13.81 -12.64
N LYS A 349 45.01 12.85 -13.15
CA LYS A 349 45.90 13.01 -14.31
C LYS A 349 45.82 11.76 -15.20
N GLY A 350 44.69 11.58 -15.88
CA GLY A 350 44.45 10.43 -16.76
C GLY A 350 45.14 10.55 -18.12
N LEU A 351 45.76 9.48 -18.61
CA LEU A 351 46.37 9.41 -19.96
C LEU A 351 45.37 9.10 -21.08
N ASN A 352 44.17 8.62 -20.74
CA ASN A 352 43.12 8.23 -21.68
C ASN A 352 42.56 9.45 -22.46
N TYR A 353 42.12 9.27 -23.71
CA TYR A 353 41.58 10.35 -24.54
C TYR A 353 40.14 10.72 -24.11
N MET A 354 39.77 12.01 -24.12
CA MET A 354 38.43 12.45 -23.66
C MET A 354 37.24 11.94 -24.51
N ARG A 355 37.49 11.57 -25.77
CA ARG A 355 36.49 10.97 -26.68
C ARG A 355 36.00 9.61 -26.20
N ASP A 356 36.77 8.95 -25.34
CA ASP A 356 36.41 7.68 -24.70
C ASP A 356 35.25 7.82 -23.70
N THR A 357 34.66 9.02 -23.52
CA THR A 357 33.57 9.31 -22.57
C THR A 357 32.27 9.83 -23.21
N GLU A 358 32.18 9.89 -24.54
CA GLU A 358 31.07 10.52 -25.30
C GLU A 358 29.68 9.89 -25.06
N LEU A 359 29.61 8.67 -24.51
CA LEU A 359 28.33 8.02 -24.19
C LEU A 359 27.67 8.53 -22.90
N LEU A 360 28.35 9.36 -22.09
CA LEU A 360 27.78 9.90 -20.84
C LEU A 360 27.41 11.38 -21.00
N SER A 361 26.12 11.72 -20.88
CA SER A 361 25.67 13.13 -20.87
C SER A 361 26.35 13.92 -19.74
N GLU A 362 26.77 15.16 -20.01
CA GLU A 362 27.37 16.07 -19.02
C GLU A 362 26.52 16.26 -17.75
N SER A 363 25.21 16.09 -17.87
CA SER A 363 24.28 16.13 -16.74
C SER A 363 24.62 15.11 -15.63
N TYR A 364 25.18 13.94 -15.97
CA TYR A 364 25.67 12.97 -14.99
C TYR A 364 26.99 13.36 -14.34
N ILE A 365 27.82 14.18 -15.00
CA ILE A 365 29.14 14.62 -14.49
C ILE A 365 28.98 15.47 -13.23
N SER A 366 27.98 16.36 -13.20
CA SER A 366 27.63 17.15 -12.01
C SER A 366 27.19 16.30 -10.82
N ILE A 367 26.58 15.14 -11.09
CA ILE A 367 26.17 14.17 -10.07
C ILE A 367 27.39 13.37 -9.59
N LEU A 368 28.24 12.92 -10.53
CA LEU A 368 29.49 12.20 -10.27
C LEU A 368 30.44 12.98 -9.35
N MET A 369 30.65 14.27 -9.62
CA MET A 369 31.50 15.15 -8.81
C MET A 369 31.03 15.30 -7.35
N ARG A 370 29.73 15.07 -7.09
CA ARG A 370 29.11 15.17 -5.75
C ARG A 370 29.25 13.90 -4.91
N PHE A 371 29.65 12.77 -5.52
CA PHE A 371 29.82 11.46 -4.87
C PHE A 371 31.28 11.05 -4.64
N ARG A 372 32.22 11.99 -4.79
CA ARG A 372 33.68 11.84 -4.71
C ARG A 372 34.23 11.16 -3.43
N HIS A 373 33.39 10.90 -2.42
CA HIS A 373 33.75 10.30 -1.13
C HIS A 373 32.98 9.02 -0.77
N GLY A 374 32.16 8.45 -1.67
CA GLY A 374 31.30 7.30 -1.36
C GLY A 374 31.39 6.17 -2.38
N ASN A 375 32.07 5.10 -1.98
CA ASN A 375 32.17 3.75 -2.58
C ASN A 375 31.44 3.51 -3.92
N ILE A 376 32.23 3.46 -4.99
CA ILE A 376 31.86 3.25 -6.41
C ILE A 376 31.03 1.98 -6.65
N ARG A 377 31.17 0.94 -5.82
CA ARG A 377 30.41 -0.32 -5.95
C ARG A 377 28.90 -0.12 -5.84
N THR A 378 28.45 0.81 -4.98
CA THR A 378 27.01 1.12 -4.80
C THR A 378 26.47 1.95 -5.97
N PHE A 379 27.29 2.84 -6.53
CA PHE A 379 26.96 3.66 -7.70
C PHE A 379 26.91 2.84 -8.99
N LYS A 380 27.77 1.82 -9.10
CA LYS A 380 27.80 0.85 -10.20
C LYS A 380 26.47 0.08 -10.33
N ILE A 381 25.84 -0.28 -9.21
CA ILE A 381 24.50 -0.89 -9.20
C ILE A 381 23.45 0.08 -9.75
N LEU A 382 23.53 1.38 -9.40
CA LEU A 382 22.58 2.40 -9.87
C LEU A 382 22.72 2.75 -11.35
N LEU A 383 23.93 2.97 -11.86
CA LEU A 383 24.15 3.43 -13.23
C LEU A 383 23.84 2.31 -14.25
N LEU A 384 24.21 1.08 -13.91
CA LEU A 384 23.93 -0.11 -14.74
C LEU A 384 22.43 -0.45 -14.82
N THR A 385 21.63 0.02 -13.86
CA THR A 385 20.16 -0.13 -13.88
C THR A 385 19.41 1.02 -14.56
N ASN A 386 20.02 2.21 -14.67
CA ASN A 386 19.33 3.43 -15.13
C ASN A 386 19.72 3.92 -16.54
N TYR A 387 20.82 3.45 -17.14
CA TYR A 387 21.27 3.93 -18.46
C TYR A 387 20.22 3.72 -19.57
N ASN A 388 19.51 2.59 -19.55
CA ASN A 388 18.40 2.36 -20.48
C ASN A 388 17.14 3.17 -20.13
N LEU A 389 16.96 3.54 -18.86
CA LEU A 389 15.77 4.25 -18.37
C LEU A 389 15.75 5.70 -18.87
N ILE A 390 16.91 6.37 -18.91
CA ILE A 390 16.97 7.78 -19.27
C ILE A 390 17.10 7.96 -20.80
N PHE A 391 17.84 7.09 -21.49
CA PHE A 391 17.98 7.17 -22.95
C PHE A 391 16.67 6.83 -23.69
N SER A 392 15.85 5.92 -23.16
CA SER A 392 14.52 5.64 -23.72
C SER A 392 13.46 6.67 -23.35
N CYS A 393 13.55 7.32 -22.19
CA CYS A 393 12.64 8.42 -21.82
C CYS A 393 12.89 9.70 -22.63
N ILE A 394 14.15 10.01 -22.98
CA ILE A 394 14.47 11.16 -23.85
C ILE A 394 13.94 10.94 -25.28
N LYS A 395 13.97 9.71 -25.79
CA LYS A 395 13.37 9.34 -27.09
C LYS A 395 11.83 9.43 -27.12
N LEU A 396 11.17 9.32 -25.96
CA LEU A 396 9.71 9.46 -25.83
C LEU A 396 9.24 10.91 -25.63
N MET A 397 10.16 11.83 -25.28
CA MET A 397 9.83 13.24 -25.04
C MET A 397 10.08 14.17 -26.25
N PHE A 398 10.75 13.70 -27.31
CA PHE A 398 10.90 14.42 -28.57
C PHE A 398 10.55 13.51 -29.76
N PRO A 399 9.33 13.58 -30.33
CA PRO A 399 9.14 13.16 -31.70
C PRO A 399 9.98 14.10 -32.57
N ILE A 400 10.97 13.56 -33.27
CA ILE A 400 11.60 14.24 -34.40
C ILE A 400 10.47 14.45 -35.40
N SER A 401 10.01 15.69 -35.52
CA SER A 401 9.33 16.18 -36.71
C SER A 401 10.32 16.11 -37.86
N LEU A 402 10.07 15.19 -38.78
CA LEU A 402 10.47 15.32 -40.18
C LEU A 402 9.32 16.01 -40.92
#